data_AF-A0A1F7LLP6-F1
#
_entry.id   AF-A0A1F7LLP6-F1
#
_cell.length_a   1.000
_cell.length_b   1.000
_cell.length_c   1.000
_cell.angle_alpha   90.00
_cell.angle_beta   90.00
_cell.angle_gamma   90.00
#
_symmetry.space_group_name_H-M   'P 1'
#
loop_
_entity.id
_entity.type
_entity.pdbx_description
1 polymer ?
#
loop_
_entity_poly.entity_id
_entity_poly.type
_entity_poly.pdbx_seq_one_letter_code
_entity_poly.pdbx_strand_id
1 'polypeptide(L)'
;MRAVRVFAAVSALLLGACASTGGLPAQPFTDVPVSEGWQPYSRDWVVIETPGVTAAKLVYFAKTDVDATLAEVRRLMPQSGWREKATERFVNPEGFKGQWAEYAKGEDVCRVTVIEGASATHVDLVLARRQARR
;
A
#
# COMPACT_ATOMS: atom_id res chain seq x y z
N MET A 1 -38.26 47.07 -8.34
CA MET A 1 -38.79 45.73 -8.04
C MET A 1 -38.01 44.71 -8.86
N ARG A 2 -37.35 43.76 -8.17
CA ARG A 2 -37.01 42.34 -8.51
C ARG A 2 -36.78 41.96 -9.98
N ALA A 3 -35.84 41.11 -10.38
CA ALA A 3 -34.78 40.26 -9.81
C ALA A 3 -34.04 39.73 -11.08
N VAL A 4 -32.78 39.32 -11.13
CA VAL A 4 -32.19 38.12 -10.53
C VAL A 4 -30.69 38.23 -10.83
N ARG A 5 -29.90 38.59 -9.83
CA ARG A 5 -28.50 38.18 -9.73
C ARG A 5 -28.54 36.94 -8.86
N VAL A 6 -28.12 35.78 -9.36
CA VAL A 6 -27.42 34.68 -8.67
C VAL A 6 -27.29 33.56 -9.70
N PHE A 7 -26.21 33.57 -10.47
CA PHE A 7 -25.76 32.41 -11.26
C PHE A 7 -24.27 32.16 -10.98
N ALA A 8 -23.89 32.25 -9.72
CA ALA A 8 -22.51 32.11 -9.27
C ALA A 8 -22.46 31.37 -7.93
N ALA A 9 -23.03 30.16 -7.84
CA ALA A 9 -22.97 29.40 -6.59
C ALA A 9 -23.32 27.90 -6.73
N VAL A 10 -22.82 27.14 -7.72
CA VAL A 10 -22.99 25.65 -7.68
C VAL A 10 -21.77 24.84 -8.20
N SER A 11 -20.64 25.44 -8.55
CA SER A 11 -19.48 24.66 -9.03
C SER A 11 -18.45 24.28 -7.95
N ALA A 12 -18.79 24.41 -6.66
CA ALA A 12 -17.89 24.12 -5.54
C ALA A 12 -18.00 22.66 -5.00
N LEU A 13 -18.46 21.72 -5.83
CA LEU A 13 -18.63 20.32 -5.45
C LEU A 13 -17.47 19.48 -6.02
N LEU A 14 -16.67 18.93 -5.10
CA LEU A 14 -15.94 17.64 -5.20
C LEU A 14 -14.47 17.63 -5.68
N LEU A 15 -13.63 18.54 -5.19
CA LEU A 15 -12.17 18.34 -5.17
C LEU A 15 -11.63 18.26 -3.74
N GLY A 16 -12.19 17.33 -2.96
CA GLY A 16 -11.70 16.96 -1.64
C GLY A 16 -10.79 15.74 -1.72
N ALA A 17 -9.73 15.78 -2.53
CA ALA A 17 -8.62 14.86 -2.34
C ALA A 17 -7.81 15.39 -1.14
N CYS A 18 -8.23 15.03 0.08
CA CYS A 18 -7.45 15.29 1.27
C CYS A 18 -6.18 14.45 1.19
N ALA A 19 -5.13 15.00 0.59
CA ALA A 19 -3.77 14.53 0.83
C ALA A 19 -3.54 14.70 2.34
N SER A 20 -3.66 13.61 3.09
CA SER A 20 -3.43 13.60 4.53
C SER A 20 -2.02 14.11 4.79
N THR A 21 -1.89 15.27 5.45
CA THR A 21 -0.60 15.87 5.83
C THR A 21 0.06 15.17 7.04
N GLY A 22 -0.38 13.95 7.36
CA GLY A 22 0.25 13.10 8.37
C GLY A 22 1.53 12.47 7.82
N GLY A 23 2.55 12.35 8.68
CA GLY A 23 3.77 11.62 8.34
C GLY A 23 3.49 10.19 7.86
N LEU A 24 4.51 9.54 7.31
CA LEU A 24 4.43 8.19 6.77
C LEU A 24 3.77 7.22 7.77
N PRO A 25 2.56 6.70 7.48
CA PRO A 25 1.84 5.86 8.41
C PRO A 25 2.58 4.53 8.62
N ALA A 26 2.82 4.16 9.87
CA ALA A 26 3.52 2.91 10.20
C ALA A 26 2.75 1.68 9.69
N GLN A 27 1.41 1.69 9.82
CA GLN A 27 0.55 0.64 9.30
C GLN A 27 -0.86 1.21 9.08
N PRO A 28 -1.20 1.67 7.86
CA PRO A 28 -2.50 2.28 7.61
C PRO A 28 -3.66 1.29 7.47
N PHE A 29 -3.37 0.00 7.23
CA PHE A 29 -4.39 -1.06 7.09
C PHE A 29 -4.22 -2.09 8.20
N THR A 30 -5.20 -2.21 9.08
CA THR A 30 -5.17 -3.13 10.23
C THR A 30 -5.10 -4.59 9.83
N ASP A 31 -5.57 -4.93 8.63
CA ASP A 31 -5.60 -6.29 8.13
C ASP A 31 -4.50 -6.61 7.12
N VAL A 32 -3.64 -5.64 6.76
CA VAL A 32 -2.39 -5.90 6.03
C VAL A 32 -1.26 -5.84 7.06
N PRO A 33 -0.75 -6.99 7.52
CA PRO A 33 0.24 -7.03 8.58
C PRO A 33 1.57 -6.43 8.14
N VAL A 34 2.16 -5.65 9.04
CA VAL A 34 3.53 -5.12 8.96
C VAL A 34 4.30 -5.71 10.12
N SER A 35 5.48 -6.28 9.88
CA SER A 35 6.29 -6.87 10.95
C SER A 35 6.82 -5.77 11.89
N GLU A 36 6.92 -6.04 13.19
CA GLU A 36 7.36 -5.07 14.21
C GLU A 36 8.76 -4.49 13.94
N GLY A 37 9.63 -5.25 13.27
CA GLY A 37 10.98 -4.82 12.91
C GLY A 37 11.05 -3.91 11.68
N TRP A 38 9.93 -3.68 11.00
CA TRP A 38 9.90 -2.89 9.77
C TRP A 38 9.77 -1.40 10.04
N GLN A 39 10.64 -0.62 9.41
CA GLN A 39 10.67 0.83 9.59
C GLN A 39 10.12 1.52 8.33
N PRO A 40 9.14 2.41 8.46
CA PRO A 40 8.66 3.17 7.31
C PRO A 40 9.79 4.04 6.76
N TYR A 41 10.08 3.93 5.46
CA TYR A 41 11.35 4.44 4.90
C TYR A 41 11.22 5.60 3.91
N SER A 42 10.28 5.56 2.95
CA SER A 42 10.25 6.53 1.85
C SER A 42 9.05 7.45 1.89
N ARG A 43 9.20 8.67 1.36
CA ARG A 43 8.08 9.57 1.01
C ARG A 43 7.34 9.13 -0.25
N ASP A 44 7.82 8.11 -0.96
CA ASP A 44 7.19 7.53 -2.14
C ASP A 44 6.00 6.60 -1.81
N TRP A 45 5.50 6.68 -0.58
CA TRP A 45 4.25 6.06 -0.20
C TRP A 45 3.07 6.87 -0.72
N VAL A 46 1.97 6.19 -0.99
CA VAL A 46 0.72 6.85 -1.39
C VAL A 46 -0.46 6.02 -0.92
N VAL A 47 -1.53 6.69 -0.50
CA VAL A 47 -2.85 6.09 -0.31
C VAL A 47 -3.83 6.94 -1.11
N ILE A 48 -4.54 6.29 -2.02
CA ILE A 48 -5.56 6.89 -2.89
C ILE A 48 -6.89 6.26 -2.53
N GLU A 49 -7.86 7.09 -2.15
CA GLU A 49 -9.20 6.65 -1.79
C GLU A 49 -10.22 7.25 -2.75
N THR A 50 -11.11 6.39 -3.23
CA THR A 50 -12.28 6.75 -4.03
C THR A 50 -13.51 6.04 -3.43
N PRO A 51 -14.74 6.42 -3.81
CA PRO A 51 -15.94 5.77 -3.29
C PRO A 51 -16.01 4.26 -3.54
N GLY A 52 -15.30 3.73 -4.53
CA GLY A 52 -15.35 2.31 -4.89
C GLY A 52 -14.06 1.53 -4.61
N VAL A 53 -12.93 2.21 -4.46
CA VAL A 53 -11.60 1.58 -4.39
C VAL A 53 -10.67 2.37 -3.49
N THR A 54 -9.89 1.65 -2.69
CA THR A 54 -8.68 2.16 -2.03
C THR A 54 -7.47 1.48 -2.68
N ALA A 55 -6.51 2.28 -3.14
CA ALA A 55 -5.22 1.80 -3.63
C ALA A 55 -4.10 2.39 -2.77
N ALA A 56 -3.08 1.61 -2.45
CA ALA A 56 -1.95 2.10 -1.67
C ALA A 56 -0.63 1.49 -2.09
N LYS A 57 0.44 2.29 -1.97
CA LYS A 57 1.82 1.82 -1.92
C LYS A 57 2.43 2.27 -0.60
N LEU A 58 2.99 1.33 0.15
CA LEU A 58 3.73 1.59 1.38
C LEU A 58 5.15 1.08 1.22
N VAL A 59 6.12 1.80 1.77
CA VAL A 59 7.55 1.50 1.60
C VAL A 59 8.22 1.39 2.96
N TYR A 60 8.79 0.24 3.23
CA TYR A 60 9.44 -0.10 4.49
C TYR A 60 10.87 -0.58 4.29
N PHE A 61 11.61 -0.57 5.39
CA PHE A 61 12.87 -1.26 5.56
C PHE A 61 12.77 -2.42 6.51
N ALA A 62 13.39 -3.53 6.14
CA ALA A 62 13.67 -4.66 7.00
C ALA A 62 15.19 -4.81 7.19
N LYS A 63 15.59 -5.18 8.40
CA LYS A 63 17.00 -5.51 8.73
C LYS A 63 17.40 -6.92 8.30
N THR A 64 16.42 -7.75 7.98
CA THR A 64 16.58 -9.12 7.50
C THR A 64 16.82 -9.15 6.00
N ASP A 65 17.45 -10.20 5.49
CA ASP A 65 17.60 -10.41 4.04
C ASP A 65 16.26 -10.67 3.33
N VAL A 66 16.29 -10.78 2.00
CA VAL A 66 15.10 -10.97 1.15
C VAL A 66 14.30 -12.22 1.54
N ASP A 67 14.96 -13.36 1.73
CA ASP A 67 14.31 -14.63 1.98
C ASP A 67 13.68 -14.66 3.38
N ALA A 68 14.40 -14.19 4.41
CA ALA A 68 13.91 -14.10 5.78
C ALA A 68 12.75 -13.10 5.90
N THR A 69 12.84 -11.96 5.22
CA THR A 69 11.77 -10.96 5.20
C THR A 69 10.50 -11.52 4.56
N LEU A 70 10.63 -12.24 3.43
CA LEU A 70 9.46 -12.84 2.77
C LEU A 70 8.89 -14.04 3.55
N ALA A 71 9.74 -14.81 4.26
CA ALA A 71 9.26 -15.87 5.16
C ALA A 71 8.38 -15.30 6.29
N GLU A 72 8.75 -14.15 6.84
CA GLU A 72 7.94 -13.45 7.84
C GLU A 72 6.59 -12.98 7.26
N VAL A 73 6.58 -12.47 6.03
CA VAL A 73 5.33 -12.13 5.32
C VAL A 73 4.43 -13.35 5.17
N ARG A 74 5.01 -14.49 4.77
CA ARG A 74 4.29 -15.76 4.61
C ARG A 74 3.73 -16.30 5.93
N ARG A 75 4.36 -15.95 7.05
CA ARG A 75 3.86 -16.27 8.39
C ARG A 75 2.70 -15.37 8.79
N LEU A 76 2.79 -14.07 8.51
CA LEU A 76 1.83 -13.05 8.96
C LEU A 76 0.57 -12.97 8.10
N MET A 77 0.71 -12.94 6.77
CA MET A 77 -0.41 -12.72 5.84
C MET A 77 -1.56 -13.73 6.03
N PRO A 78 -1.30 -15.05 6.17
CA PRO A 78 -2.36 -16.03 6.42
C PRO A 78 -3.11 -15.82 7.74
N GLN A 79 -2.42 -15.34 8.78
CA GLN A 79 -3.03 -15.06 10.08
C GLN A 79 -4.04 -13.91 10.00
N SER A 80 -3.88 -13.00 9.04
CA SER A 80 -4.80 -11.90 8.73
C SER A 80 -5.83 -12.24 7.64
N GLY A 81 -5.92 -13.51 7.23
CA GLY A 81 -6.90 -14.02 6.26
C GLY A 81 -6.52 -13.84 4.79
N TRP A 82 -5.26 -13.48 4.50
CA TRP A 82 -4.75 -13.39 3.14
C TRP A 82 -4.21 -14.73 2.66
N ARG A 83 -4.31 -15.00 1.36
CA ARG A 83 -3.81 -16.23 0.73
C ARG A 83 -2.86 -15.90 -0.40
N GLU A 84 -1.65 -16.45 -0.35
CA GLU A 84 -0.67 -16.34 -1.44
C GLU A 84 -1.25 -16.92 -2.73
N LYS A 85 -1.06 -16.21 -3.85
CA LYS A 85 -1.57 -16.55 -5.17
C LYS A 85 -0.46 -16.80 -6.17
N ALA A 86 0.59 -16.00 -6.10
CA ALA A 86 1.73 -16.10 -6.99
C ALA A 86 2.97 -15.56 -6.27
N THR A 87 4.14 -16.03 -6.71
CA THR A 87 5.43 -15.52 -6.25
C THR A 87 6.45 -15.68 -7.36
N GLU A 88 7.39 -14.75 -7.44
CA GLU A 88 8.47 -14.80 -8.42
C GLU A 88 9.72 -14.09 -7.88
N ARG A 89 10.88 -14.64 -8.21
CA ARG A 89 12.19 -14.04 -7.94
C ARG A 89 12.66 -13.27 -9.16
N PHE A 90 13.34 -12.16 -8.93
CA PHE A 90 13.87 -11.30 -9.99
C PHE A 90 15.17 -10.64 -9.56
N VAL A 91 15.82 -10.00 -10.52
CA VAL A 91 16.92 -9.06 -10.29
C VAL A 91 16.50 -7.74 -10.94
N ASN A 92 16.54 -6.64 -10.20
CA ASN A 92 16.14 -5.34 -10.72
C ASN A 92 17.20 -4.78 -11.70
N PRO A 93 16.91 -3.71 -12.45
CA PRO A 93 17.88 -3.12 -13.38
C PRO A 93 19.20 -2.63 -12.74
N GLU A 94 19.20 -2.41 -11.42
CA GLU A 94 20.37 -1.98 -10.64
C GLU A 94 21.21 -3.17 -10.13
N GLY A 95 20.78 -4.40 -10.41
CA GLY A 95 21.47 -5.63 -10.01
C GLY A 95 21.09 -6.19 -8.64
N PHE A 96 20.12 -5.58 -7.94
CA PHE A 96 19.65 -6.06 -6.65
C PHE A 96 18.67 -7.21 -6.81
N LYS A 97 18.87 -8.28 -6.02
CA LYS A 97 17.97 -9.42 -5.99
C LYS A 97 16.67 -9.04 -5.30
N GLY A 98 15.55 -9.54 -5.80
CA GLY A 98 14.26 -9.36 -5.19
C GLY A 98 13.36 -10.59 -5.33
N GLN A 99 12.32 -10.62 -4.52
CA GLN A 99 11.23 -11.57 -4.64
C GLN A 99 9.93 -10.86 -4.31
N TRP A 100 8.88 -11.14 -5.08
CA TRP A 100 7.55 -10.70 -4.75
C TRP A 100 6.63 -11.88 -4.46
N ALA A 101 5.61 -11.65 -3.64
CA ALA A 101 4.49 -12.54 -3.41
C ALA A 101 3.19 -11.73 -3.47
N GLU A 102 2.24 -12.22 -4.24
CA GLU A 102 0.91 -11.64 -4.35
C GLU A 102 -0.07 -12.43 -3.50
N TYR A 103 -0.90 -11.72 -2.76
CA TYR A 103 -1.88 -12.26 -1.85
C TYR A 103 -3.27 -11.73 -2.20
N ALA A 104 -4.29 -12.54 -1.95
CA ALA A 104 -5.69 -12.14 -2.12
C ALA A 104 -6.53 -12.41 -0.87
N LYS A 105 -7.51 -11.54 -0.62
CA LYS A 105 -8.51 -11.65 0.44
C LYS A 105 -9.85 -11.14 -0.09
N GLY A 106 -10.74 -12.07 -0.45
CA GLY A 106 -11.97 -11.70 -1.19
C GLY A 106 -11.62 -11.11 -2.56
N GLU A 107 -12.11 -9.91 -2.84
CA GLU A 107 -11.77 -9.13 -4.03
C GLU A 107 -10.51 -8.25 -3.87
N ASP A 108 -9.93 -8.20 -2.66
CA ASP A 108 -8.73 -7.40 -2.40
C ASP A 108 -7.46 -8.16 -2.82
N VAL A 109 -6.48 -7.41 -3.31
CA VAL A 109 -5.16 -7.93 -3.71
C VAL A 109 -4.07 -7.10 -3.04
N CYS A 110 -3.07 -7.77 -2.48
CA CYS A 110 -1.89 -7.15 -1.91
C CYS A 110 -0.64 -7.83 -2.46
N ARG A 111 0.24 -7.07 -3.12
CA ARG A 111 1.57 -7.54 -3.52
C ARG A 111 2.60 -7.03 -2.53
N VAL A 112 3.39 -7.96 -2.01
CA VAL A 112 4.58 -7.67 -1.21
C VAL A 112 5.79 -7.90 -2.09
N THR A 113 6.58 -6.86 -2.32
CA THR A 113 7.82 -6.93 -3.09
C THR A 113 8.98 -6.63 -2.17
N VAL A 114 9.92 -7.57 -2.06
CA VAL A 114 11.08 -7.49 -1.19
C VAL A 114 12.33 -7.41 -2.08
N ILE A 115 13.15 -6.37 -1.91
CA ILE A 115 14.32 -6.11 -2.75
C ILE A 115 15.53 -5.86 -1.85
N GLU A 116 16.64 -6.51 -2.14
CA GLU A 116 17.93 -6.23 -1.53
C GLU A 116 18.30 -4.76 -1.74
N GLY A 117 18.84 -4.10 -0.72
CA GLY A 117 19.36 -2.75 -0.85
C GLY A 117 20.77 -2.67 -0.27
N ALA A 118 21.49 -1.60 -0.62
CA ALA A 118 22.88 -1.42 -0.21
C ALA A 118 23.09 -1.43 1.31
N SER A 119 22.09 -1.02 2.10
CA SER A 119 22.18 -0.93 3.57
C SER A 119 21.05 -1.65 4.30
N ALA A 120 19.93 -1.92 3.64
CA ALA A 120 18.75 -2.55 4.21
C ALA A 120 17.88 -3.16 3.09
N THR A 121 17.07 -4.15 3.43
CA THR A 121 16.11 -4.75 2.52
C THR A 121 14.90 -3.83 2.41
N HIS A 122 14.54 -3.46 1.18
CA HIS A 122 13.35 -2.68 0.87
C HIS A 122 12.13 -3.58 0.80
N VAL A 123 11.00 -3.13 1.36
CA VAL A 123 9.72 -3.81 1.27
C VAL A 123 8.66 -2.85 0.76
N ASP A 124 8.15 -3.14 -0.43
CA ASP A 124 7.01 -2.45 -1.02
C ASP A 124 5.73 -3.27 -0.79
N LEU A 125 4.74 -2.68 -0.13
CA LEU A 125 3.38 -3.21 -0.03
C LEU A 125 2.46 -2.44 -0.98
N VAL A 126 1.98 -3.09 -2.01
CA VAL A 126 1.01 -2.53 -2.96
C VAL A 126 -0.34 -3.17 -2.75
N LEU A 127 -1.31 -2.39 -2.28
CA LEU A 127 -2.68 -2.84 -1.98
C LEU A 127 -3.66 -2.26 -3.01
N ALA A 128 -4.56 -3.10 -3.48
CA ALA A 128 -5.79 -2.70 -4.15
C ALA A 128 -6.98 -3.34 -3.41
N ARG A 129 -7.86 -2.49 -2.90
CA ARG A 129 -9.03 -2.88 -2.10
C ARG A 129 -10.30 -2.33 -2.71
N ARG A 130 -11.33 -3.16 -2.83
CA ARG A 130 -12.66 -2.71 -3.24
C ARG A 130 -13.45 -2.31 -2.01
N GLN A 131 -14.02 -1.11 -2.02
CA GLN A 131 -14.94 -0.70 -0.97
C GLN A 131 -16.28 -1.38 -1.17
N ALA A 132 -16.89 -1.84 -0.07
CA ALA A 132 -18.26 -2.33 -0.11
C ALA A 132 -19.16 -1.20 -0.61
N ARG A 133 -20.02 -1.49 -1.60
CA ARG A 133 -21.09 -0.56 -1.97
C ARG A 133 -22.01 -0.43 -0.77
N ARG A 134 -22.12 0.79 -0.23
CA ARG A 134 -23.11 1.13 0.80
C ARG A 134 -24.51 1.12 0.20
#